data_AF-A0A093J4S8-F1
#
_entry.id   AF-A0A093J4S8-F1
#
_cell.length_a   1.000
_cell.length_b   1.000
_cell.length_c   1.000
_cell.angle_alpha   90.00
_cell.angle_beta   90.00
_cell.angle_gamma   90.00
#
_symmetry.space_group_name_H-M   'P 1'
#
loop_
_entity.id
_entity.type
_entity.pdbx_description
1 polymer ?
#
loop_
_entity_poly.entity_id
_entity_poly.type
_entity_poly.pdbx_seq_one_letter_code
_entity_poly.pdbx_strand_id
1 'polypeptide(L)'
;VGVEGAAFQSRLPHDRMTSQEAACFPDIISGPQQTQKVFLYIRNRTLQLWLDNPKIQLTFEATIQQLEAPYNSDTVLVHRVHSYLERHGLINFGIYKRVKPLPTKKTGKVIIIGSGVSGLAAARQLQSFGMDVTVLEARDRVGGRVATFRKGNYVADLGAMVVTGLGGNPMAVVSKQVNMELAKIKQKCPLYEANGQAVPKEKDEMVEQEFNRLLEATSYLSHQLDFNVLNNKPVSLGQALEVVIQLQEKHVKDEQIEHWKKIVKTQEELKDLLNRMVNLKEKIKELHQQYKEASEVKPPRDITAEFLVKSKHRDLTALCKEYDELAETQGKLEEKLQELEANPPSDVYLSSRDRQILDWHFANLEFANATPLSTLSLKHWDQDDDFEFTGSHLTVRNGYSCVPVALAEGLDIKLNTAVRQVRYTASG
;
A
#
# COMPACT_ATOMS: atom_id res chain seq x y z
N VAL A 1 -25.92 -4.85 13.97
CA VAL A 1 -24.75 -5.73 13.70
C VAL A 1 -24.95 -7.00 14.51
N GLY A 2 -24.79 -8.19 13.93
CA GLY A 2 -24.88 -9.45 14.67
C GLY A 2 -23.70 -9.67 15.63
N VAL A 3 -23.68 -10.80 16.32
CA VAL A 3 -22.59 -11.14 17.28
C VAL A 3 -21.21 -11.24 16.62
N GLU A 4 -21.13 -11.69 15.36
CA GLU A 4 -19.88 -11.79 14.62
C GLU A 4 -19.27 -10.40 14.34
N GLY A 5 -20.12 -9.44 13.95
CA GLY A 5 -19.66 -8.08 13.71
C GLY A 5 -19.27 -7.35 15.01
N ALA A 6 -19.76 -7.77 16.18
CA ALA A 6 -19.28 -7.27 17.46
C ALA A 6 -17.85 -7.73 17.78
N ALA A 7 -17.51 -8.98 17.41
CA ALA A 7 -16.13 -9.47 17.48
C ALA A 7 -15.22 -8.69 16.52
N PHE A 8 -15.65 -8.52 15.26
CA PHE A 8 -14.94 -7.70 14.26
C PHE A 8 -14.70 -6.27 14.76
N GLN A 9 -15.74 -5.59 15.27
CA GLN A 9 -15.64 -4.23 15.81
C GLN A 9 -14.68 -4.14 17.00
N SER A 10 -14.44 -5.26 17.69
CA SER A 10 -13.52 -5.39 18.82
C SER A 10 -12.15 -5.95 18.42
N ARG A 11 -11.87 -6.13 17.12
CA ARG A 11 -10.62 -6.69 16.56
C ARG A 11 -10.35 -8.12 17.02
N LEU A 12 -11.40 -8.93 17.13
CA LEU A 12 -11.30 -10.33 17.52
C LEU A 12 -11.88 -11.24 16.43
N PRO A 13 -11.25 -12.40 16.15
CA PRO A 13 -11.88 -13.44 15.35
C PRO A 13 -13.17 -13.92 16.06
N HIS A 14 -14.27 -14.02 15.32
CA HIS A 14 -15.58 -14.36 15.91
C HIS A 14 -15.71 -15.85 16.26
N ASP A 15 -14.95 -16.69 15.55
CA ASP A 15 -15.04 -18.16 15.54
C ASP A 15 -13.81 -18.85 16.16
N ARG A 16 -12.83 -18.08 16.64
CA ARG A 16 -11.61 -18.61 17.25
C ARG A 16 -11.24 -17.86 18.52
N MET A 17 -10.68 -18.57 19.49
CA MET A 17 -10.08 -17.95 20.69
C MET A 17 -8.70 -17.38 20.35
N THR A 18 -8.40 -16.20 20.89
CA THR A 18 -7.09 -15.55 20.79
C THR A 18 -6.10 -16.13 21.81
N SER A 19 -4.80 -15.85 21.61
CA SER A 19 -3.77 -16.23 22.59
C SER A 19 -4.00 -15.60 23.97
N GLN A 20 -4.58 -14.39 24.03
CA GLN A 20 -4.89 -13.73 25.29
C GLN A 20 -6.08 -14.39 26.00
N GLU A 21 -7.11 -14.80 25.26
CA GLU A 21 -8.21 -15.60 25.80
C GLU A 21 -7.69 -16.97 26.27
N ALA A 22 -6.82 -17.62 25.50
CA ALA A 22 -6.21 -18.91 25.85
C ALA A 22 -5.48 -18.87 27.20
N ALA A 23 -4.78 -17.78 27.50
CA ALA A 23 -4.07 -17.62 28.77
C ALA A 23 -5.00 -17.48 30.00
N CYS A 24 -6.18 -16.89 29.82
CA CYS A 24 -7.17 -16.71 30.91
C CYS A 24 -8.19 -17.84 31.01
N PHE A 25 -8.37 -18.60 29.93
CA PHE A 25 -9.31 -19.72 29.82
C PHE A 25 -8.61 -20.97 29.27
N PRO A 26 -7.49 -21.42 29.89
CA PRO A 26 -6.76 -22.58 29.42
C PRO A 26 -7.62 -23.83 29.45
N ASP A 27 -8.50 -23.94 30.45
CA ASP A 27 -9.48 -25.00 30.62
C ASP A 27 -10.47 -25.13 29.46
N ILE A 28 -10.80 -24.01 28.80
CA ILE A 28 -11.75 -23.98 27.68
C ILE A 28 -11.05 -24.31 26.37
N ILE A 29 -9.88 -23.70 26.11
CA ILE A 29 -9.19 -23.89 24.83
C ILE A 29 -8.57 -25.29 24.69
N SER A 30 -8.14 -25.91 25.80
CA SER A 30 -7.72 -27.32 25.80
C SER A 30 -8.89 -28.30 25.87
N GLY A 31 -10.11 -27.80 26.08
CA GLY A 31 -11.33 -28.59 26.24
C GLY A 31 -12.06 -28.87 24.92
N PRO A 32 -13.27 -29.46 25.00
CA PRO A 32 -14.07 -29.80 23.83
C PRO A 32 -14.45 -28.58 22.97
N GLN A 33 -14.49 -28.76 21.66
CA GLN A 33 -14.90 -27.74 20.68
C GLN A 33 -16.28 -27.12 20.97
N GLN A 34 -17.20 -27.89 21.52
CA GLN A 34 -18.53 -27.39 21.90
C GLN A 34 -18.45 -26.30 22.99
N THR A 35 -17.59 -26.48 23.99
CA THR A 35 -17.39 -25.50 25.08
C THR A 35 -16.73 -24.23 24.55
N GLN A 36 -15.80 -24.36 23.60
CA GLN A 36 -15.18 -23.21 22.92
C GLN A 36 -16.23 -22.39 22.17
N LYS A 37 -17.16 -23.04 21.45
CA LYS A 37 -18.27 -22.34 20.77
C LYS A 37 -19.19 -21.60 21.74
N VAL A 38 -19.51 -22.20 22.89
CA VAL A 38 -20.29 -21.55 23.95
C VAL A 38 -19.56 -20.32 24.49
N PHE A 39 -18.27 -20.43 24.79
CA PHE A 39 -17.44 -19.31 25.22
C PHE A 39 -17.43 -18.17 24.19
N LEU A 40 -17.17 -18.49 22.92
CA LEU A 40 -17.10 -17.52 21.82
C LEU A 40 -18.44 -16.80 21.65
N TYR A 41 -19.56 -17.51 21.74
CA TYR A 41 -20.87 -16.89 21.69
C TYR A 41 -21.09 -15.91 22.86
N ILE A 42 -20.82 -16.34 24.10
CA ILE A 42 -20.96 -15.48 25.29
C ILE A 42 -20.09 -14.23 25.15
N ARG A 43 -18.84 -14.38 24.71
CA ARG A 43 -17.92 -13.27 24.45
C ARG A 43 -18.49 -12.31 23.40
N ASN A 44 -18.86 -12.82 22.23
CA ASN A 44 -19.37 -12.02 21.12
C ASN A 44 -20.68 -11.29 21.47
N ARG A 45 -21.58 -11.98 22.17
CA ARG A 45 -22.84 -11.41 22.64
C ARG A 45 -22.62 -10.32 23.68
N THR A 46 -21.71 -10.52 24.62
CA THR A 46 -21.35 -9.50 25.63
C THR A 46 -20.75 -8.25 24.98
N LEU A 47 -19.86 -8.43 23.98
CA LEU A 47 -19.33 -7.30 23.19
C LEU A 47 -20.45 -6.55 22.46
N GLN A 48 -21.37 -7.27 21.83
CA GLN A 48 -22.50 -6.68 21.11
C GLN A 48 -23.35 -5.78 22.03
N LEU A 49 -23.71 -6.29 23.22
CA LEU A 49 -24.49 -5.55 24.21
C LEU A 49 -23.82 -4.22 24.60
N TRP A 50 -22.50 -4.22 24.77
CA TRP A 50 -21.74 -3.00 25.06
C TRP A 50 -21.70 -2.04 23.86
N LEU A 51 -21.43 -2.55 22.66
CA LEU A 51 -21.28 -1.74 21.45
C LEU A 51 -22.60 -1.10 20.98
N ASP A 52 -23.72 -1.73 21.29
CA ASP A 52 -25.06 -1.21 21.00
C ASP A 52 -25.41 0.00 21.89
N ASN A 53 -24.93 0.02 23.15
CA ASN A 53 -25.10 1.17 24.04
C ASN A 53 -23.86 1.45 24.92
N PRO A 54 -22.80 2.04 24.35
CA PRO A 54 -21.55 2.28 25.07
C PRO A 54 -21.59 3.49 26.01
N LYS A 55 -22.76 4.13 26.18
CA LYS A 55 -22.96 5.28 27.05
C LYS A 55 -23.25 4.90 28.50
N ILE A 56 -23.54 3.63 28.78
CA ILE A 56 -23.84 3.13 30.12
C ILE A 56 -22.98 1.90 30.41
N GLN A 57 -22.60 1.70 31.67
CA GLN A 57 -21.87 0.51 32.08
C GLN A 57 -22.69 -0.76 31.81
N LEU A 58 -22.11 -1.72 31.10
CA LEU A 58 -22.63 -3.07 30.98
C LEU A 58 -22.21 -3.88 32.21
N THR A 59 -23.14 -4.15 33.13
CA THR A 59 -22.86 -4.98 34.31
C THR A 59 -23.05 -6.46 34.01
N PHE A 60 -22.40 -7.32 34.80
CA PHE A 60 -22.59 -8.77 34.73
C PHE A 60 -24.08 -9.17 34.82
N GLU A 61 -24.83 -8.53 35.73
CA GLU A 61 -26.26 -8.81 35.91
C GLU A 61 -27.08 -8.46 34.66
N ALA A 62 -26.74 -7.35 33.99
CA ALA A 62 -27.38 -6.98 32.74
C ALA A 62 -26.97 -7.89 31.57
N THR A 63 -25.73 -8.41 31.59
CA THR A 63 -25.25 -9.38 30.59
C THR A 63 -26.00 -10.71 30.70
N ILE A 64 -26.06 -11.31 31.89
CA ILE A 64 -26.70 -12.61 32.07
C ILE A 64 -28.20 -12.58 31.79
N GLN A 65 -28.88 -11.47 32.13
CA GLN A 65 -30.31 -11.28 31.84
C GLN A 65 -30.63 -11.21 30.34
N GLN A 66 -29.66 -10.78 29.52
CA GLN A 66 -29.82 -10.65 28.06
C GLN A 66 -29.25 -11.84 27.28
N LEU A 67 -28.70 -12.84 27.98
CA LEU A 67 -28.33 -14.12 27.40
C LEU A 67 -29.52 -15.08 27.47
N GLU A 68 -29.70 -15.84 26.40
CA GLU A 68 -30.73 -16.87 26.30
C GLU A 68 -30.15 -18.26 26.57
N ALA A 69 -31.03 -19.21 26.89
CA ALA A 69 -30.63 -20.61 27.03
C ALA A 69 -30.12 -21.17 25.69
N PRO A 70 -29.10 -22.05 25.69
CA PRO A 70 -28.41 -22.61 26.85
C PRO A 70 -27.26 -21.74 27.40
N TYR A 71 -26.94 -20.60 26.79
CA TYR A 71 -25.74 -19.80 27.08
C TYR A 71 -25.76 -19.05 28.42
N ASN A 72 -26.94 -18.87 29.02
CA ASN A 72 -27.11 -18.26 30.34
C ASN A 72 -27.08 -19.27 31.51
N SER A 73 -26.95 -20.56 31.23
CA SER A 73 -27.01 -21.61 32.26
C SER A 73 -25.76 -21.69 33.13
N ASP A 74 -24.56 -21.59 32.53
CA ASP A 74 -23.28 -21.54 33.24
C ASP A 74 -22.95 -20.09 33.64
N THR A 75 -23.44 -19.70 34.81
CA THR A 75 -23.29 -18.33 35.32
C THR A 75 -21.85 -17.98 35.67
N VAL A 76 -21.03 -18.98 36.05
CA VAL A 76 -19.62 -18.80 36.39
C VAL A 76 -18.83 -18.50 35.12
N LEU A 77 -19.10 -19.21 34.03
CA LEU A 77 -18.49 -18.92 32.73
C LEU A 77 -18.84 -17.51 32.26
N VAL A 78 -20.12 -17.12 32.30
CA VAL A 78 -20.55 -15.77 31.92
C VAL A 78 -19.85 -14.70 32.76
N HIS A 79 -19.73 -14.92 34.08
CA HIS A 79 -19.04 -14.00 34.97
C HIS A 79 -17.53 -13.88 34.65
N ARG A 80 -16.85 -14.99 34.38
CA ARG A 80 -15.44 -15.00 33.98
C ARG A 80 -15.24 -14.25 32.66
N VAL A 81 -16.08 -14.49 31.65
CA VAL A 81 -16.03 -13.81 30.34
C VAL A 81 -16.26 -12.31 30.50
N HIS A 82 -17.33 -11.90 31.20
CA HIS A 82 -17.62 -10.49 31.46
C HIS A 82 -16.43 -9.79 32.15
N SER A 83 -15.92 -10.40 33.23
CA SER A 83 -14.77 -9.87 33.98
C SER A 83 -13.51 -9.77 33.12
N TYR A 84 -13.26 -10.74 32.25
CA TYR A 84 -12.14 -10.71 31.31
C TYR A 84 -12.26 -9.54 30.32
N LEU A 85 -13.43 -9.36 29.72
CA LEU A 85 -13.67 -8.28 28.75
C LEU A 85 -13.56 -6.90 29.41
N GLU A 86 -14.10 -6.75 30.61
CA GLU A 86 -14.01 -5.49 31.38
C GLU A 86 -12.55 -5.21 31.79
N ARG A 87 -11.83 -6.23 32.28
CA ARG A 87 -10.43 -6.08 32.70
C ARG A 87 -9.51 -5.63 31.56
N HIS A 88 -9.75 -6.13 30.35
CA HIS A 88 -8.93 -5.82 29.18
C HIS A 88 -9.46 -4.64 28.35
N GLY A 89 -10.51 -3.94 28.82
CA GLY A 89 -11.04 -2.75 28.16
C GLY A 89 -11.71 -3.03 26.82
N LEU A 90 -12.27 -4.23 26.62
CA LEU A 90 -13.09 -4.57 25.45
C LEU A 90 -14.55 -4.12 25.63
N ILE A 91 -15.01 -4.09 26.87
CA ILE A 91 -16.26 -3.43 27.29
C ILE A 91 -15.97 -2.43 28.41
N ASN A 92 -16.94 -1.57 28.72
CA ASN A 92 -16.83 -0.62 29.84
C ASN A 92 -15.56 0.24 29.81
N PHE A 93 -15.19 0.73 28.61
CA PHE A 93 -14.06 1.63 28.43
C PHE A 93 -14.51 3.02 27.95
N GLY A 94 -13.65 4.02 28.14
CA GLY A 94 -13.91 5.40 27.73
C GLY A 94 -14.79 6.16 28.73
N ILE A 95 -15.88 6.74 28.24
CA ILE A 95 -16.77 7.62 29.01
C ILE A 95 -18.19 7.08 28.98
N TYR A 96 -18.61 6.51 30.11
CA TYR A 96 -19.92 5.91 30.26
C TYR A 96 -20.49 6.25 31.63
N LYS A 97 -21.82 6.33 31.71
CA LYS A 97 -22.54 6.46 32.97
C LYS A 97 -22.39 5.17 33.76
N ARG A 98 -21.77 5.28 34.93
CA ARG A 98 -21.54 4.16 35.83
C ARG A 98 -22.85 3.77 36.53
N VAL A 99 -23.13 2.46 36.58
CA VAL A 99 -24.31 1.91 37.27
C VAL A 99 -23.95 1.59 38.72
N LYS A 100 -22.83 0.88 38.93
CA LYS A 100 -22.30 0.56 40.26
C LYS A 100 -21.28 1.61 40.68
N PRO A 101 -21.53 2.44 41.72
CA PRO A 101 -20.58 3.47 42.16
C PRO A 101 -19.18 2.93 42.41
N LEU A 102 -18.16 3.78 42.26
CA LEU A 102 -16.79 3.38 42.57
C LEU A 102 -16.66 3.00 44.05
N PRO A 103 -15.82 2.00 44.38
CA PRO A 103 -15.47 1.71 45.76
C PRO A 103 -14.92 2.96 46.45
N THR A 104 -15.39 3.25 47.67
CA THR A 104 -14.91 4.38 48.47
C THR A 104 -13.46 4.20 48.92
N LYS A 105 -13.09 2.95 49.26
CA LYS A 105 -11.73 2.57 49.58
C LYS A 105 -11.00 2.12 48.32
N LYS A 106 -9.95 2.83 47.95
CA LYS A 106 -9.08 2.49 46.83
C LYS A 106 -8.00 1.48 47.24
N THR A 107 -7.53 0.67 46.29
CA THR A 107 -6.48 -0.33 46.51
C THR A 107 -5.32 -0.12 45.53
N GLY A 108 -4.12 0.08 46.06
CA GLY A 108 -2.91 0.36 45.26
C GLY A 108 -2.84 1.81 44.78
N LYS A 109 -1.61 2.31 44.64
CA LYS A 109 -1.31 3.65 44.12
C LYS A 109 -0.53 3.51 42.81
N VAL A 110 -0.97 4.24 41.78
CA VAL A 110 -0.32 4.28 40.47
C VAL A 110 -0.06 5.73 40.08
N ILE A 111 1.18 6.00 39.64
CA ILE A 111 1.55 7.25 39.00
C ILE A 111 1.62 7.00 37.49
N ILE A 112 0.95 7.84 36.70
CA ILE A 112 1.02 7.82 35.24
C ILE A 112 1.78 9.06 34.78
N ILE A 113 2.82 8.86 33.96
CA ILE A 113 3.62 9.96 33.41
C ILE A 113 3.09 10.26 32.00
N GLY A 114 2.52 11.45 31.84
CA GLY A 114 1.92 11.95 30.61
C GLY A 114 0.40 11.79 30.55
N SER A 115 -0.30 12.87 30.23
CA SER A 115 -1.76 12.94 30.06
C SER A 115 -2.18 12.99 28.59
N GLY A 116 -1.41 12.32 27.72
CA GLY A 116 -1.87 11.96 26.37
C GLY A 116 -3.02 10.94 26.40
N VAL A 117 -3.59 10.63 25.24
CA VAL A 117 -4.73 9.68 25.14
C VAL A 117 -4.42 8.32 25.79
N SER A 118 -3.21 7.79 25.63
CA SER A 118 -2.78 6.54 26.27
C SER A 118 -2.83 6.60 27.80
N GLY A 119 -2.24 7.65 28.39
CA GLY A 119 -2.22 7.85 29.84
C GLY A 119 -3.61 8.08 30.42
N LEU A 120 -4.45 8.87 29.73
CA LEU A 120 -5.83 9.13 30.15
C LEU A 120 -6.71 7.88 30.08
N ALA A 121 -6.59 7.08 29.02
CA ALA A 121 -7.31 5.81 28.89
C ALA A 121 -6.93 4.82 30.00
N ALA A 122 -5.62 4.67 30.27
CA ALA A 122 -5.14 3.84 31.36
C ALA A 122 -5.61 4.34 32.73
N ALA A 123 -5.54 5.66 32.97
CA ALA A 123 -5.98 6.27 34.21
C ALA A 123 -7.47 6.01 34.49
N ARG A 124 -8.32 6.16 33.47
CA ARG A 124 -9.74 5.85 33.57
C ARG A 124 -10.01 4.38 33.88
N GLN A 125 -9.32 3.46 33.22
CA GLN A 125 -9.50 2.02 33.49
C GLN A 125 -9.04 1.66 34.92
N LEU A 126 -7.87 2.11 35.35
CA LEU A 126 -7.35 1.81 36.69
C LEU A 126 -8.23 2.42 37.80
N GLN A 127 -8.71 3.66 37.60
CA GLN A 127 -9.69 4.26 38.51
C GLN A 127 -11.01 3.47 38.51
N SER A 128 -11.46 2.99 37.35
CA SER A 128 -12.64 2.12 37.23
C SER A 128 -12.50 0.82 38.04
N PHE A 129 -11.28 0.28 38.13
CA PHE A 129 -10.94 -0.89 38.93
C PHE A 129 -10.70 -0.57 40.41
N GLY A 130 -10.92 0.68 40.85
CA GLY A 130 -10.82 1.09 42.25
C GLY A 130 -9.39 1.37 42.72
N MET A 131 -8.45 1.64 41.81
CA MET A 131 -7.09 2.04 42.19
C MET A 131 -6.98 3.54 42.42
N ASP A 132 -5.97 3.97 43.20
CA ASP A 132 -5.63 5.38 43.31
C ASP A 132 -4.64 5.80 42.23
N VAL A 133 -5.05 6.73 41.37
CA VAL A 133 -4.30 7.11 40.17
C VAL A 133 -4.07 8.61 40.17
N THR A 134 -2.82 9.02 39.99
CA THR A 134 -2.45 10.42 39.74
C THR A 134 -1.65 10.49 38.44
N VAL A 135 -2.01 11.42 37.56
CA VAL A 135 -1.33 11.64 36.28
C VAL A 135 -0.44 12.88 36.38
N LEU A 136 0.82 12.80 35.95
CA LEU A 136 1.76 13.91 35.90
C LEU A 136 1.97 14.35 34.46
N GLU A 137 1.68 15.62 34.15
CA GLU A 137 1.78 16.18 32.81
C GLU A 137 2.71 17.39 32.81
N ALA A 138 3.68 17.40 31.90
CA ALA A 138 4.64 18.48 31.80
C ALA A 138 4.02 19.77 31.23
N ARG A 139 3.03 19.63 30.34
CA ARG A 139 2.33 20.74 29.70
C ARG A 139 1.26 21.34 30.62
N ASP A 140 0.76 22.50 30.20
CA ASP A 140 -0.37 23.21 30.79
C ASP A 140 -1.73 22.68 30.29
N ARG A 141 -1.74 21.57 29.55
CA ARG A 141 -2.94 20.95 28.98
C ARG A 141 -2.82 19.43 28.88
N VAL A 142 -3.97 18.76 28.81
CA VAL A 142 -4.06 17.35 28.46
C VAL A 142 -3.97 17.11 26.95
N GLY A 143 -3.94 15.84 26.54
CA GLY A 143 -4.04 15.40 25.14
C GLY A 143 -2.71 15.16 24.44
N GLY A 144 -1.61 15.76 24.92
CA GLY A 144 -0.27 15.55 24.37
C GLY A 144 -0.20 15.91 22.88
N ARG A 145 0.02 14.90 22.01
CA ARG A 145 0.06 15.03 20.54
C ARG A 145 -1.32 15.26 19.90
N VAL A 146 -2.41 15.10 20.65
CA VAL A 146 -3.73 15.62 20.24
C VAL A 146 -3.80 17.07 20.69
N ALA A 147 -3.63 18.00 19.75
CA ALA A 147 -3.44 19.42 20.03
C ALA A 147 -4.29 20.26 19.09
N THR A 148 -5.37 20.84 19.61
CA THR A 148 -6.26 21.71 18.85
C THR A 148 -5.97 23.18 19.16
N PHE A 149 -5.63 23.95 18.13
CA PHE A 149 -5.62 25.41 18.17
C PHE A 149 -7.05 25.94 18.16
N ARG A 150 -7.35 26.88 19.06
CA ARG A 150 -8.66 27.55 19.15
C ARG A 150 -8.46 29.05 19.34
N LYS A 151 -9.04 29.87 18.46
CA LYS A 151 -9.05 31.34 18.58
C LYS A 151 -10.31 31.92 17.94
N GLY A 152 -11.17 32.53 18.75
CA GLY A 152 -12.51 32.91 18.30
C GLY A 152 -13.28 31.68 17.81
N ASN A 153 -13.84 31.75 16.62
CA ASN A 153 -14.55 30.62 15.99
C ASN A 153 -13.62 29.68 15.19
N TYR A 154 -12.32 29.98 15.11
CA TYR A 154 -11.37 29.15 14.39
C TYR A 154 -10.91 27.97 15.24
N VAL A 155 -10.97 26.78 14.63
CA VAL A 155 -10.55 25.51 15.22
C VAL A 155 -9.70 24.78 14.19
N ALA A 156 -8.48 24.41 14.55
CA ALA A 156 -7.56 23.65 13.71
C ALA A 156 -6.74 22.68 14.56
N ASP A 157 -6.58 21.44 14.11
CA ASP A 157 -5.72 20.47 14.79
C ASP A 157 -4.28 20.58 14.27
N LEU A 158 -3.33 20.76 15.20
CA LEU A 158 -1.88 20.79 14.94
C LEU A 158 -1.24 19.41 15.08
N GLY A 159 -2.02 18.41 15.50
CA GLY A 159 -1.58 17.04 15.70
C GLY A 159 -2.54 16.06 15.03
N ALA A 160 -3.02 15.06 15.79
CA ALA A 160 -4.00 14.12 15.24
C ALA A 160 -5.28 14.85 14.77
N MET A 161 -5.67 14.64 13.51
CA MET A 161 -6.85 15.24 12.90
C MET A 161 -7.74 14.24 12.14
N VAL A 162 -7.23 13.04 11.86
CA VAL A 162 -7.91 11.99 11.09
C VAL A 162 -8.29 10.82 11.99
N VAL A 163 -9.50 10.29 11.79
CA VAL A 163 -9.94 8.97 12.25
C VAL A 163 -9.91 8.03 11.05
N THR A 164 -9.00 7.05 11.05
CA THR A 164 -8.82 6.07 9.96
C THR A 164 -9.87 4.97 10.08
N GLY A 165 -10.94 5.07 9.28
CA GLY A 165 -12.04 4.11 9.30
C GLY A 165 -12.80 4.03 10.64
N LEU A 166 -13.94 3.36 10.65
CA LEU A 166 -14.70 3.10 11.89
C LEU A 166 -14.91 1.61 12.15
N GLY A 167 -14.81 0.75 11.13
CA GLY A 167 -14.93 -0.69 11.30
C GLY A 167 -13.71 -1.26 12.00
N GLY A 168 -13.91 -1.78 13.22
CA GLY A 168 -12.83 -2.27 14.07
C GLY A 168 -12.13 -1.18 14.92
N ASN A 169 -12.40 0.10 14.67
CA ASN A 169 -11.73 1.21 15.35
C ASN A 169 -12.39 1.51 16.72
N PRO A 170 -11.64 1.53 17.85
CA PRO A 170 -12.22 1.87 19.15
C PRO A 170 -12.72 3.32 19.23
N MET A 171 -12.24 4.20 18.35
CA MET A 171 -12.75 5.57 18.25
C MET A 171 -14.21 5.64 17.80
N ALA A 172 -14.75 4.59 17.17
CA ALA A 172 -16.19 4.48 16.89
C ALA A 172 -17.04 4.38 18.17
N VAL A 173 -16.49 3.81 19.24
CA VAL A 173 -17.14 3.78 20.55
C VAL A 173 -17.02 5.14 21.21
N VAL A 174 -15.83 5.73 21.20
CA VAL A 174 -15.56 7.05 21.79
C VAL A 174 -16.39 8.16 21.12
N SER A 175 -16.60 8.11 19.81
CA SER A 175 -17.43 9.09 19.09
C SER A 175 -18.93 8.99 19.41
N LYS A 176 -19.39 7.84 19.94
CA LYS A 176 -20.74 7.72 20.49
C LYS A 176 -20.83 8.27 21.92
N GLN A 177 -19.72 8.28 22.65
CA GLN A 177 -19.63 8.73 24.05
C GLN A 177 -19.38 10.25 24.16
N VAL A 178 -18.56 10.79 23.26
CA VAL A 178 -18.17 12.20 23.18
C VAL A 178 -18.87 12.84 22.00
N ASN A 179 -19.22 14.12 22.09
CA ASN A 179 -19.76 14.87 20.96
C ASN A 179 -18.67 15.16 19.92
N MET A 180 -18.31 14.15 19.11
CA MET A 180 -17.36 14.27 18.01
C MET A 180 -18.09 14.56 16.69
N GLU A 181 -17.80 15.69 16.06
CA GLU A 181 -18.36 16.03 14.75
C GLU A 181 -17.53 15.41 13.62
N LEU A 182 -17.80 14.14 13.32
CA LEU A 182 -17.07 13.39 12.30
C LEU A 182 -17.54 13.76 10.88
N ALA A 183 -16.61 14.15 10.01
CA ALA A 183 -16.89 14.45 8.60
C ALA A 183 -15.98 13.65 7.66
N LYS A 184 -16.57 13.00 6.65
CA LYS A 184 -15.82 12.23 5.65
C LYS A 184 -14.90 13.13 4.84
N ILE A 185 -13.69 12.63 4.55
CA ILE A 185 -12.75 13.27 3.62
C ILE A 185 -13.11 12.85 2.20
N LYS A 186 -13.23 13.82 1.29
CA LYS A 186 -13.35 13.53 -0.15
C LYS A 186 -11.94 13.27 -0.68
N GLN A 187 -11.74 12.11 -1.32
CA GLN A 187 -10.41 11.69 -1.79
C GLN A 187 -9.90 12.46 -3.01
N LYS A 188 -10.75 13.24 -3.69
CA LYS A 188 -10.33 14.06 -4.84
C LYS A 188 -9.29 15.10 -4.39
N CYS A 189 -8.05 14.95 -4.86
CA CYS A 189 -6.91 15.81 -4.56
C CYS A 189 -6.26 16.29 -5.87
N PRO A 190 -6.67 17.44 -6.45
CA PRO A 190 -6.03 17.93 -7.67
C PRO A 190 -4.60 18.41 -7.39
N LEU A 191 -3.65 18.00 -8.24
CA LEU A 191 -2.26 18.43 -8.17
C LEU A 191 -2.03 19.73 -8.96
N TYR A 192 -1.16 20.59 -8.44
CA TYR A 192 -0.72 21.81 -9.11
C TYR A 192 0.81 21.84 -9.15
N GLU A 193 1.36 22.10 -10.32
CA GLU A 193 2.80 22.20 -10.53
C GLU A 193 3.36 23.51 -9.95
N ALA A 194 4.69 23.63 -9.89
CA ALA A 194 5.36 24.82 -9.38
C ALA A 194 5.01 26.11 -10.15
N ASN A 195 4.54 26.00 -11.39
CA ASN A 195 4.04 27.13 -12.19
C ASN A 195 2.60 27.56 -11.83
N GLY A 196 1.94 26.86 -10.90
CA GLY A 196 0.56 27.11 -10.47
C GLY A 196 -0.52 26.53 -11.38
N GLN A 197 -0.16 25.81 -12.45
CA GLN A 197 -1.12 25.13 -13.33
C GLN A 197 -1.47 23.74 -12.80
N ALA A 198 -2.70 23.31 -13.05
CA ALA A 198 -3.17 21.97 -12.67
C ALA A 198 -2.49 20.90 -13.52
N VAL A 199 -2.12 19.78 -12.89
CA VAL A 199 -1.65 18.60 -13.60
C VAL A 199 -2.81 18.01 -14.42
N PRO A 200 -2.62 17.72 -15.71
CA PRO A 200 -3.63 17.06 -16.52
C PRO A 200 -4.00 15.69 -15.94
N LYS A 201 -5.29 15.35 -15.97
CA LYS A 201 -5.81 14.11 -15.39
C LYS A 201 -5.10 12.84 -15.90
N GLU A 202 -4.80 12.78 -17.19
CA GLU A 202 -4.07 11.65 -17.79
C GLU A 202 -2.68 11.46 -17.17
N LYS A 203 -1.99 12.55 -16.83
CA LYS A 203 -0.67 12.52 -16.20
C LYS A 203 -0.76 12.17 -14.72
N ASP A 204 -1.76 12.69 -14.03
CA ASP A 204 -2.06 12.36 -12.63
C ASP A 204 -2.27 10.85 -12.47
N GLU A 205 -3.19 10.27 -13.26
CA GLU A 205 -3.50 8.83 -13.24
C GLU A 205 -2.31 7.96 -13.67
N MET A 206 -1.56 8.36 -14.71
CA MET A 206 -0.39 7.61 -15.18
C MET A 206 0.72 7.54 -14.13
N VAL A 207 1.03 8.67 -13.49
CA VAL A 207 2.12 8.73 -12.48
C VAL A 207 1.69 8.07 -11.17
N GLU A 208 0.43 8.21 -10.76
CA GLU A 208 -0.10 7.48 -9.59
C GLU A 208 -0.04 5.96 -9.82
N GLN A 209 -0.42 5.49 -11.01
CA GLN A 209 -0.32 4.07 -11.35
C GLN A 209 1.12 3.58 -11.29
N GLU A 210 2.07 4.34 -11.83
CA GLU A 210 3.48 3.96 -11.81
C GLU A 210 4.07 4.01 -10.39
N PHE A 211 3.67 4.97 -9.56
CA PHE A 211 4.02 5.00 -8.14
C PHE A 211 3.62 3.71 -7.41
N ASN A 212 2.38 3.25 -7.59
CA ASN A 212 1.90 2.01 -6.97
C ASN A 212 2.67 0.78 -7.48
N ARG A 213 2.98 0.73 -8.79
CA ARG A 213 3.80 -0.34 -9.38
C ARG A 213 5.22 -0.36 -8.82
N LEU A 214 5.82 0.81 -8.54
CA LEU A 214 7.12 0.91 -7.90
C LEU A 214 7.09 0.36 -6.47
N LEU A 215 6.04 0.64 -5.69
CA LEU A 215 5.87 0.04 -4.36
C LEU A 215 5.74 -1.48 -4.41
N GLU A 216 4.90 -2.01 -5.31
CA GLU A 216 4.78 -3.46 -5.53
C GLU A 216 6.13 -4.09 -5.91
N ALA A 217 6.91 -3.44 -6.78
CA ALA A 217 8.23 -3.89 -7.16
C ALA A 217 9.22 -3.90 -5.98
N THR A 218 9.16 -2.92 -5.07
CA THR A 218 9.98 -2.95 -3.84
C THR A 218 9.58 -4.09 -2.90
N SER A 219 8.28 -4.40 -2.80
CA SER A 219 7.80 -5.56 -2.04
C SER A 219 8.28 -6.87 -2.66
N TYR A 220 8.26 -6.99 -3.99
CA TYR A 220 8.86 -8.12 -4.71
C TYR A 220 10.36 -8.24 -4.42
N LEU A 221 11.10 -7.13 -4.48
CA LEU A 221 12.54 -7.09 -4.16
C LEU A 221 12.83 -7.61 -2.75
N SER A 222 12.01 -7.18 -1.78
CA SER A 222 12.11 -7.56 -0.37
C SER A 222 11.78 -9.04 -0.12
N HIS A 223 10.63 -9.51 -0.62
CA HIS A 223 10.06 -10.80 -0.24
C HIS A 223 10.48 -11.95 -1.16
N GLN A 224 10.76 -11.69 -2.44
CA GLN A 224 11.10 -12.72 -3.42
C GLN A 224 12.60 -12.81 -3.67
N LEU A 225 13.31 -11.68 -3.66
CA LEU A 225 14.76 -11.64 -3.90
C LEU A 225 15.60 -11.49 -2.63
N ASP A 226 14.95 -11.37 -1.46
CA ASP A 226 15.57 -11.14 -0.16
C ASP A 226 16.57 -9.96 -0.15
N PHE A 227 16.25 -8.89 -0.90
CA PHE A 227 17.06 -7.67 -1.00
C PHE A 227 16.89 -6.78 0.26
N ASN A 228 17.20 -7.34 1.43
CA ASN A 228 16.95 -6.70 2.73
C ASN A 228 18.21 -6.18 3.41
N VAL A 229 19.40 -6.58 2.94
CA VAL A 229 20.69 -6.15 3.48
C VAL A 229 21.64 -5.79 2.33
N LEU A 230 22.24 -4.61 2.39
CA LEU A 230 23.25 -4.15 1.44
C LEU A 230 24.44 -3.60 2.21
N ASN A 231 25.64 -4.10 1.93
CA ASN A 231 26.89 -3.69 2.61
C ASN A 231 26.78 -3.74 4.14
N ASN A 232 26.23 -4.84 4.67
CA ASN A 232 26.00 -5.10 6.09
C ASN A 232 25.05 -4.10 6.80
N LYS A 233 24.27 -3.32 6.04
CA LYS A 233 23.25 -2.41 6.57
C LYS A 233 21.86 -2.84 6.08
N PRO A 234 20.80 -2.65 6.88
CA PRO A 234 19.44 -2.89 6.43
C PRO A 234 19.10 -1.94 5.28
N VAL A 235 18.41 -2.46 4.26
CA VAL A 235 17.94 -1.67 3.13
C VAL A 235 16.71 -0.86 3.55
N SER A 236 16.68 0.42 3.16
CA SER A 236 15.53 1.29 3.34
C SER A 236 14.58 1.25 2.14
N LEU A 237 13.32 1.62 2.34
CA LEU A 237 12.35 1.75 1.24
C LEU A 237 12.85 2.72 0.15
N GLY A 238 13.42 3.87 0.56
CA GLY A 238 14.00 4.84 -0.38
C GLY A 238 15.11 4.25 -1.26
N GLN A 239 16.02 3.46 -0.67
CA GLN A 239 17.07 2.78 -1.45
C GLN A 239 16.50 1.75 -2.43
N ALA A 240 15.48 1.00 -2.02
CA ALA A 240 14.83 0.03 -2.90
C ALA A 240 14.13 0.73 -4.07
N LEU A 241 13.41 1.83 -3.82
CA LEU A 241 12.78 2.64 -4.86
C LEU A 241 13.80 3.19 -5.87
N GLU A 242 14.95 3.69 -5.40
CA GLU A 242 16.04 4.13 -6.28
C GLU A 242 16.56 2.99 -7.16
N VAL A 243 16.80 1.81 -6.59
CA VAL A 243 17.26 0.63 -7.34
C VAL A 243 16.22 0.22 -8.39
N VAL A 244 14.94 0.16 -8.03
CA VAL A 244 13.87 -0.20 -8.98
C VAL A 244 13.82 0.82 -10.12
N ILE A 245 13.80 2.13 -9.83
CA ILE A 245 13.78 3.18 -10.86
C ILE A 245 14.99 3.05 -11.80
N GLN A 246 16.20 2.83 -11.26
CA GLN A 246 17.40 2.65 -12.08
C GLN A 246 17.31 1.40 -12.97
N LEU A 247 16.69 0.32 -12.51
CA LEU A 247 16.45 -0.88 -13.32
C LEU A 247 15.42 -0.62 -14.43
N GLN A 248 14.39 0.17 -14.17
CA GLN A 248 13.42 0.59 -15.21
C GLN A 248 14.08 1.48 -16.27
N GLU A 249 14.90 2.45 -15.86
CA GLU A 249 15.68 3.29 -16.78
C GLU A 249 16.67 2.48 -17.62
N LYS A 250 17.33 1.50 -16.99
CA LYS A 250 18.21 0.56 -17.69
C LYS A 250 17.42 -0.25 -18.73
N HIS A 251 16.26 -0.79 -18.37
CA HIS A 251 15.44 -1.57 -19.28
C HIS A 251 15.01 -0.78 -20.52
N VAL A 252 14.62 0.49 -20.36
CA VAL A 252 14.31 1.39 -21.50
C VAL A 252 15.50 1.51 -22.45
N LYS A 253 16.73 1.64 -21.91
CA LYS A 253 17.95 1.69 -22.73
C LYS A 253 18.24 0.35 -23.42
N ASP A 254 18.01 -0.77 -22.73
CA ASP A 254 18.19 -2.11 -23.30
C ASP A 254 17.24 -2.33 -24.50
N GLU A 255 15.97 -1.93 -24.37
CA GLU A 255 14.97 -1.97 -25.45
C GLU A 255 15.36 -1.11 -26.65
N GLN A 256 15.84 0.12 -26.40
CA GLN A 256 16.36 1.00 -27.46
C GLN A 256 17.53 0.33 -28.19
N ILE A 257 18.52 -0.20 -27.45
CA ILE A 257 19.68 -0.87 -28.03
C ILE A 257 19.24 -2.08 -28.86
N GLU A 258 18.31 -2.89 -28.36
CA GLU A 258 17.79 -4.05 -29.10
C GLU A 258 17.06 -3.63 -30.38
N HIS A 259 16.24 -2.58 -30.31
CA HIS A 259 15.53 -2.03 -31.46
C HIS A 259 16.50 -1.56 -32.56
N TRP A 260 17.48 -0.73 -32.22
CA TRP A 260 18.47 -0.25 -33.19
C TRP A 260 19.34 -1.37 -33.75
N LYS A 261 19.65 -2.41 -32.95
CA LYS A 261 20.34 -3.61 -33.45
C LYS A 261 19.52 -4.35 -34.51
N LYS A 262 18.18 -4.43 -34.36
CA LYS A 262 17.30 -5.05 -35.37
C LYS A 262 17.30 -4.26 -36.68
N ILE A 263 17.35 -2.92 -36.61
CA ILE A 263 17.49 -2.06 -37.79
C ILE A 263 18.85 -2.30 -38.46
N VAL A 264 19.95 -2.21 -37.71
CA VAL A 264 21.30 -2.43 -38.27
C VAL A 264 21.43 -3.81 -38.91
N LYS A 265 20.92 -4.86 -38.26
CA LYS A 265 20.89 -6.20 -38.84
C LYS A 265 20.13 -6.24 -40.17
N THR A 266 18.98 -5.60 -40.23
CA THR A 266 18.17 -5.54 -41.46
C THR A 266 18.85 -4.72 -42.55
N GLN A 267 19.54 -3.63 -42.19
CA GLN A 267 20.37 -2.83 -43.11
C GLN A 267 21.59 -3.61 -43.62
N GLU A 268 22.22 -4.44 -42.79
CA GLU A 268 23.32 -5.34 -43.21
C GLU A 268 22.83 -6.39 -44.20
N GLU A 269 21.68 -7.03 -43.92
CA GLU A 269 21.02 -7.95 -44.86
C GLU A 269 20.70 -7.27 -46.21
N LEU A 270 20.20 -6.03 -46.17
CA LEU A 270 19.92 -5.23 -47.37
C LEU A 270 21.20 -4.85 -48.11
N LYS A 271 22.26 -4.44 -47.41
CA LYS A 271 23.56 -4.12 -48.02
C LYS A 271 24.14 -5.32 -48.77
N ASP A 272 24.10 -6.50 -48.16
CA ASP A 272 24.58 -7.73 -48.79
C ASP A 272 23.75 -8.10 -50.02
N LEU A 273 22.42 -7.93 -49.93
CA LEU A 273 21.51 -8.12 -51.06
C LEU A 273 21.84 -7.16 -52.22
N LEU A 274 21.99 -5.86 -51.94
CA LEU A 274 22.32 -4.84 -52.93
C LEU A 274 23.68 -5.12 -53.60
N ASN A 275 24.69 -5.55 -52.83
CA ASN A 275 25.98 -5.96 -53.39
C ASN A 275 25.84 -7.14 -54.37
N ARG A 276 24.99 -8.14 -54.06
CA ARG A 276 24.69 -9.25 -54.96
C ARG A 276 23.99 -8.77 -56.23
N MET A 277 22.98 -7.90 -56.09
CA MET A 277 22.25 -7.33 -57.21
C MET A 277 23.15 -6.52 -58.15
N VAL A 278 24.05 -5.69 -57.60
CA VAL A 278 25.02 -4.92 -58.39
C VAL A 278 25.93 -5.84 -59.20
N ASN A 279 26.49 -6.88 -58.57
CA ASN A 279 27.34 -7.85 -59.25
C ASN A 279 26.57 -8.64 -60.33
N LEU A 280 25.33 -9.03 -60.05
CA LEU A 280 24.47 -9.74 -60.99
C LEU A 280 24.09 -8.86 -62.19
N LYS A 281 23.83 -7.57 -61.96
CA LYS A 281 23.55 -6.59 -63.01
C LYS A 281 24.72 -6.42 -63.97
N GLU A 282 25.96 -6.37 -63.48
CA GLU A 282 27.14 -6.32 -64.36
C GLU A 282 27.28 -7.61 -65.19
N LYS A 283 27.03 -8.79 -64.62
CA LYS A 283 26.98 -10.06 -65.38
C LYS A 283 25.90 -10.05 -66.46
N ILE A 284 24.70 -9.58 -66.14
CA ILE A 284 23.59 -9.45 -67.09
C ILE A 284 24.00 -8.51 -68.24
N LYS A 285 24.64 -7.39 -67.93
CA LYS A 285 25.12 -6.41 -68.92
C LYS A 285 26.16 -7.03 -69.87
N GLU A 286 27.15 -7.73 -69.34
CA GLU A 286 28.16 -8.43 -70.16
C GLU A 286 27.52 -9.53 -71.02
N LEU A 287 26.65 -10.35 -70.44
CA LEU A 287 26.01 -11.46 -71.14
C LEU A 287 25.02 -10.98 -72.21
N HIS A 288 24.34 -9.84 -71.98
CA HIS A 288 23.50 -9.18 -72.98
C HIS A 288 24.32 -8.70 -74.17
N GLN A 289 25.50 -8.13 -73.93
CA GLN A 289 26.42 -7.71 -75.00
C GLN A 289 26.87 -8.91 -75.84
N GLN A 290 27.27 -10.02 -75.21
CA GLN A 290 27.63 -11.28 -75.89
C GLN A 290 26.45 -11.86 -76.70
N TYR A 291 25.23 -11.82 -76.15
CA TYR A 291 24.02 -12.24 -76.85
C TYR A 291 23.76 -11.37 -78.09
N LYS A 292 23.95 -10.04 -77.98
CA LYS A 292 23.80 -9.10 -79.08
C LYS A 292 24.77 -9.42 -80.22
N GLU A 293 26.05 -9.56 -79.89
CA GLU A 293 27.12 -9.90 -80.85
C GLU A 293 26.83 -11.24 -81.55
N ALA A 294 26.43 -12.27 -80.79
CA ALA A 294 26.02 -13.55 -81.36
C ALA A 294 24.79 -13.41 -82.28
N SER A 295 23.86 -12.52 -81.96
CA SER A 295 22.62 -12.29 -82.72
C SER A 295 22.84 -11.48 -84.01
N GLU A 296 23.90 -10.69 -84.10
CA GLU A 296 24.25 -9.90 -85.30
C GLU A 296 24.69 -10.74 -86.51
N VAL A 297 25.17 -11.97 -86.29
CA VAL A 297 25.62 -12.90 -87.35
C VAL A 297 24.45 -13.31 -88.25
N LYS A 298 24.11 -12.63 -89.35
CA LYS A 298 22.84 -12.86 -90.08
C LYS A 298 22.62 -14.31 -90.58
N PRO A 299 21.36 -14.81 -90.62
CA PRO A 299 21.02 -16.10 -91.22
C PRO A 299 21.29 -16.16 -92.74
N PRO A 300 21.58 -17.36 -93.31
CA PRO A 300 21.68 -18.66 -92.64
C PRO A 300 23.01 -18.84 -91.87
N ARG A 301 22.93 -19.46 -90.68
CA ARG A 301 24.06 -19.71 -89.78
C ARG A 301 24.22 -21.22 -89.56
N ASP A 302 25.41 -21.68 -89.19
CA ASP A 302 25.62 -23.07 -88.78
C ASP A 302 24.97 -23.38 -87.41
N ILE A 303 24.87 -24.66 -87.07
CA ILE A 303 24.19 -25.09 -85.83
C ILE A 303 24.92 -24.61 -84.57
N THR A 304 26.24 -24.36 -84.64
CA THR A 304 27.00 -23.85 -83.50
C THR A 304 26.71 -22.39 -83.22
N ALA A 305 26.56 -21.56 -84.25
CA ALA A 305 26.15 -20.16 -84.14
C ALA A 305 24.69 -20.03 -83.67
N GLU A 306 23.79 -20.90 -84.13
CA GLU A 306 22.40 -20.94 -83.64
C GLU A 306 22.34 -21.37 -82.16
N PHE A 307 23.12 -22.40 -81.78
CA PHE A 307 23.25 -22.84 -80.39
C PHE A 307 23.78 -21.71 -79.48
N LEU A 308 24.78 -20.94 -79.92
CA LEU A 308 25.34 -19.85 -79.14
C LEU A 308 24.29 -18.77 -78.82
N VAL A 309 23.48 -18.37 -79.80
CA VAL A 309 22.37 -17.41 -79.60
C VAL A 309 21.36 -17.97 -78.59
N LYS A 310 20.93 -19.22 -78.76
CA LYS A 310 19.95 -19.86 -77.86
C LYS A 310 20.50 -20.06 -76.44
N SER A 311 21.75 -20.46 -76.30
CA SER A 311 22.43 -20.64 -75.01
C SER A 311 22.53 -19.31 -74.27
N LYS A 312 23.03 -18.25 -74.93
CA LYS A 312 23.16 -16.92 -74.31
C LYS A 312 21.80 -16.32 -73.96
N HIS A 313 20.78 -16.55 -74.78
CA HIS A 313 19.41 -16.16 -74.44
C HIS A 313 18.92 -16.88 -73.17
N ARG A 314 19.09 -18.20 -73.06
CA ARG A 314 18.71 -18.97 -71.86
C ARG A 314 19.42 -18.45 -70.61
N ASP A 315 20.74 -18.28 -70.70
CA ASP A 315 21.57 -17.83 -69.58
C ASP A 315 21.17 -16.42 -69.14
N LEU A 316 20.90 -15.52 -70.10
CA LEU A 316 20.43 -14.17 -69.82
C LEU A 316 19.07 -14.18 -69.14
N THR A 317 18.12 -14.98 -69.63
CA THR A 317 16.80 -15.13 -68.99
C THR A 317 16.92 -15.67 -67.57
N ALA A 318 17.83 -16.62 -67.31
CA ALA A 318 18.04 -17.16 -65.97
C ALA A 318 18.59 -16.11 -65.00
N LEU A 319 19.60 -15.32 -65.40
CA LEU A 319 20.15 -14.25 -64.56
C LEU A 319 19.15 -13.12 -64.32
N CYS A 320 18.34 -12.74 -65.33
CA CYS A 320 17.27 -11.75 -65.13
C CYS A 320 16.24 -12.23 -64.11
N LYS A 321 15.85 -13.51 -64.16
CA LYS A 321 14.94 -14.09 -63.17
C LYS A 321 15.53 -14.05 -61.74
N GLU A 322 16.81 -14.41 -61.60
CA GLU A 322 17.51 -14.31 -60.31
C GLU A 322 17.55 -12.86 -59.80
N TYR A 323 17.74 -11.88 -60.70
CA TYR A 323 17.70 -10.46 -60.35
C TYR A 323 16.32 -10.01 -59.87
N ASP A 324 15.25 -10.47 -60.54
CA ASP A 324 13.87 -10.16 -60.15
C ASP A 324 13.54 -10.73 -58.75
N GLU A 325 13.99 -11.94 -58.43
CA GLU A 325 13.83 -12.55 -57.10
C GLU A 325 14.57 -11.77 -56.00
N LEU A 326 15.79 -11.26 -56.31
CA LEU A 326 16.52 -10.38 -55.39
C LEU A 326 15.83 -9.02 -55.23
N ALA A 327 15.27 -8.45 -56.30
CA ALA A 327 14.52 -7.19 -56.23
C ALA A 327 13.22 -7.32 -55.41
N GLU A 328 12.53 -8.45 -55.48
CA GLU A 328 11.38 -8.73 -54.60
C GLU A 328 11.80 -8.81 -53.13
N THR A 329 12.95 -9.45 -52.87
CA THR A 329 13.53 -9.51 -51.51
C THR A 329 13.95 -8.12 -51.01
N GLN A 330 14.45 -7.26 -51.89
CA GLN A 330 14.80 -5.88 -51.57
C GLN A 330 13.59 -5.12 -51.04
N GLY A 331 12.46 -5.19 -51.75
CA GLY A 331 11.22 -4.52 -51.32
C GLY A 331 10.74 -4.97 -49.94
N LYS A 332 10.84 -6.27 -49.64
CA LYS A 332 10.48 -6.82 -48.32
C LYS A 332 11.39 -6.30 -47.19
N LEU A 333 12.69 -6.19 -47.44
CA LEU A 333 13.63 -5.66 -46.46
C LEU A 333 13.45 -4.16 -46.25
N GLU A 334 13.18 -3.40 -47.30
CA GLU A 334 12.89 -1.97 -47.23
C GLU A 334 11.60 -1.68 -46.46
N GLU A 335 10.52 -2.44 -46.71
CA GLU A 335 9.26 -2.33 -45.96
C GLU A 335 9.46 -2.63 -44.47
N LYS A 336 10.20 -3.71 -44.16
CA LYS A 336 10.56 -4.05 -42.78
C LYS A 336 11.40 -2.94 -42.11
N LEU A 337 12.28 -2.29 -42.86
CA LEU A 337 13.07 -1.17 -42.33
C LEU A 337 12.16 0.00 -41.94
N GLN A 338 11.22 0.36 -42.82
CA GLN A 338 10.25 1.44 -42.58
C GLN A 338 9.35 1.12 -41.38
N GLU A 339 8.92 -0.14 -41.24
CA GLU A 339 8.14 -0.58 -40.09
C GLU A 339 8.90 -0.40 -38.78
N LEU A 340 10.18 -0.78 -38.73
CA LEU A 340 11.01 -0.61 -37.55
C LEU A 340 11.24 0.88 -37.24
N GLU A 341 11.61 1.68 -38.25
CA GLU A 341 11.85 3.12 -38.09
C GLU A 341 10.60 3.91 -37.65
N ALA A 342 9.40 3.44 -38.01
CA ALA A 342 8.14 4.06 -37.63
C ALA A 342 7.69 3.73 -36.20
N ASN A 343 8.24 2.69 -35.57
CA ASN A 343 7.81 2.18 -34.27
C ASN A 343 8.97 2.12 -33.26
N PRO A 344 9.58 3.26 -32.89
CA PRO A 344 10.61 3.29 -31.87
C PRO A 344 10.02 2.94 -30.49
N PRO A 345 10.80 2.30 -29.60
CA PRO A 345 10.40 2.11 -28.21
C PRO A 345 10.35 3.46 -27.46
N SER A 346 9.91 3.43 -26.21
CA SER A 346 9.91 4.61 -25.33
C SER A 346 11.29 5.28 -25.28
N ASP A 347 11.29 6.62 -25.35
CA ASP A 347 12.54 7.42 -25.32
C ASP A 347 13.10 7.55 -23.90
N VAL A 348 12.22 7.74 -22.92
CA VAL A 348 12.55 7.84 -21.50
C VAL A 348 11.58 7.02 -20.66
N TYR A 349 12.02 6.60 -19.48
CA TYR A 349 11.14 5.99 -18.49
C TYR A 349 10.21 7.04 -17.87
N LEU A 350 10.79 8.12 -17.33
CA LEU A 350 10.06 9.27 -16.78
C LEU A 350 10.70 10.56 -17.31
N SER A 351 9.90 11.49 -17.81
CA SER A 351 10.39 12.84 -18.07
C SER A 351 10.64 13.59 -16.76
N SER A 352 11.34 14.73 -16.81
CA SER A 352 11.57 15.56 -15.61
C SER A 352 10.26 16.01 -14.94
N ARG A 353 9.21 16.26 -15.73
CA ARG A 353 7.89 16.65 -15.24
C ARG A 353 7.17 15.47 -14.59
N ASP A 354 7.26 14.28 -15.18
CA ASP A 354 6.69 13.06 -14.58
C ASP A 354 7.38 12.74 -13.25
N ARG A 355 8.72 12.90 -13.19
CA ARG A 355 9.49 12.68 -11.97
C ARG A 355 9.09 13.63 -10.84
N GLN A 356 8.82 14.89 -11.13
CA GLN A 356 8.34 15.85 -10.12
C GLN A 356 6.97 15.48 -9.55
N ILE A 357 6.06 14.97 -10.39
CA ILE A 357 4.75 14.48 -9.94
C ILE A 357 4.94 13.21 -9.10
N LEU A 358 5.84 12.31 -9.51
CA LEU A 358 6.17 11.11 -8.74
C LEU A 358 6.75 11.45 -7.36
N ASP A 359 7.63 12.46 -7.29
CA ASP A 359 8.19 12.94 -6.03
C ASP A 359 7.11 13.50 -5.09
N TRP A 360 5.98 14.02 -5.60
CA TRP A 360 4.84 14.39 -4.77
C TRP A 360 4.18 13.16 -4.11
N HIS A 361 4.05 12.03 -4.82
CA HIS A 361 3.54 10.80 -4.23
C HIS A 361 4.51 10.23 -3.18
N PHE A 362 5.82 10.31 -3.41
CA PHE A 362 6.81 10.00 -2.38
C PHE A 362 6.67 10.90 -1.16
N ALA A 363 6.50 12.22 -1.35
CA ALA A 363 6.28 13.15 -0.25
C ALA A 363 4.98 12.85 0.51
N ASN A 364 3.92 12.40 -0.17
CA ASN A 364 2.68 11.96 0.48
C ASN A 364 2.88 10.68 1.32
N LEU A 365 3.72 9.76 0.85
CA LEU A 365 4.11 8.56 1.62
C LEU A 365 4.99 8.93 2.83
N GLU A 366 5.92 9.87 2.68
CA GLU A 366 6.71 10.42 3.78
C GLU A 366 5.83 11.15 4.81
N PHE A 367 4.79 11.85 4.35
CA PHE A 367 3.79 12.46 5.20
C PHE A 367 3.02 11.42 6.02
N ALA A 368 2.56 10.33 5.39
CA ALA A 368 1.84 9.26 6.07
C ALA A 368 2.70 8.59 7.16
N ASN A 369 3.99 8.41 6.88
CA ASN A 369 4.95 7.78 7.78
C ASN A 369 5.67 8.76 8.73
N ALA A 370 5.46 10.06 8.55
CA ALA A 370 6.11 11.15 9.27
C ALA A 370 7.67 11.07 9.28
N THR A 371 8.27 10.52 8.24
CA THR A 371 9.74 10.34 8.14
C THR A 371 10.17 10.18 6.68
N PRO A 372 11.43 10.54 6.31
CA PRO A 372 11.93 10.30 4.97
C PRO A 372 11.98 8.82 4.59
N LEU A 373 11.73 8.49 3.32
CA LEU A 373 11.69 7.09 2.84
C LEU A 373 13.02 6.34 3.05
N SER A 374 14.14 7.08 3.12
CA SER A 374 15.47 6.53 3.40
C SER A 374 15.63 5.98 4.82
N THR A 375 14.66 6.23 5.71
CA THR A 375 14.66 5.76 7.11
C THR A 375 13.69 4.60 7.35
N LEU A 376 12.73 4.42 6.45
CA LEU A 376 11.75 3.33 6.53
C LEU A 376 12.43 2.01 6.22
N SER A 377 12.18 0.99 7.06
CA SER A 377 12.65 -0.38 6.81
C SER A 377 11.94 -0.94 5.60
N LEU A 378 12.67 -1.36 4.57
CA LEU A 378 12.05 -1.97 3.38
C LEU A 378 11.12 -3.14 3.72
N LYS A 379 11.49 -3.95 4.72
CA LYS A 379 10.80 -5.19 5.05
C LYS A 379 9.57 -5.01 5.96
N HIS A 380 9.50 -3.91 6.69
CA HIS A 380 8.59 -3.79 7.83
C HIS A 380 7.88 -2.44 7.93
N TRP A 381 8.01 -1.55 6.95
CA TRP A 381 7.38 -0.23 7.02
C TRP A 381 5.85 -0.30 6.95
N ASP A 382 5.32 -1.34 6.29
CA ASP A 382 3.91 -1.63 6.01
C ASP A 382 3.37 -2.82 6.83
N GLN A 383 4.07 -3.23 7.89
CA GLN A 383 3.72 -4.42 8.68
C GLN A 383 2.34 -4.33 9.38
N ASP A 384 1.80 -3.12 9.53
CA ASP A 384 0.50 -2.85 10.15
C ASP A 384 -0.66 -2.68 9.16
N ASP A 385 -0.40 -2.75 7.84
CA ASP A 385 -1.44 -2.65 6.80
C ASP A 385 -2.51 -3.74 6.92
N ASP A 386 -2.14 -4.95 7.34
CA ASP A 386 -3.06 -6.06 7.60
C ASP A 386 -4.13 -5.75 8.67
N PHE A 387 -3.93 -4.69 9.45
CA PHE A 387 -4.82 -4.26 10.53
C PHE A 387 -5.56 -2.96 10.21
N GLU A 388 -5.55 -2.50 8.95
CA GLU A 388 -6.28 -1.30 8.54
C GLU A 388 -7.79 -1.42 8.86
N PHE A 389 -8.35 -0.33 9.37
CA PHE A 389 -9.77 -0.27 9.69
C PHE A 389 -10.62 -0.02 8.44
N THR A 390 -11.80 -0.64 8.40
CA THR A 390 -12.69 -0.46 7.25
C THR A 390 -13.50 0.85 7.32
N GLY A 391 -13.79 1.40 6.15
CA GLY A 391 -14.62 2.60 5.97
C GLY A 391 -13.80 3.87 5.70
N SER A 392 -14.48 4.91 5.22
CA SER A 392 -13.83 6.17 4.85
C SER A 392 -13.11 6.84 6.02
N HIS A 393 -11.98 7.49 5.76
CA HIS A 393 -11.32 8.38 6.72
C HIS A 393 -12.19 9.60 7.04
N LEU A 394 -12.17 10.02 8.31
CA LEU A 394 -12.97 11.14 8.83
C LEU A 394 -12.09 12.18 9.53
N THR A 395 -12.53 13.43 9.54
CA THR A 395 -11.95 14.51 10.35
C THR A 395 -12.85 14.83 11.54
N VAL A 396 -12.30 15.40 12.62
CA VAL A 396 -13.05 15.87 13.79
C VAL A 396 -13.26 17.39 13.69
N ARG A 397 -14.40 17.82 13.13
CA ARG A 397 -14.63 19.25 12.78
C ARG A 397 -14.62 20.20 13.96
N ASN A 398 -15.05 19.74 15.12
CA ASN A 398 -15.05 20.53 16.34
C ASN A 398 -13.73 20.48 17.13
N GLY A 399 -12.68 19.89 16.53
CA GLY A 399 -11.32 19.80 17.05
C GLY A 399 -11.09 18.60 17.97
N TYR A 400 -10.06 17.81 17.66
CA TYR A 400 -9.82 16.51 18.28
C TYR A 400 -9.55 16.57 19.79
N SER A 401 -9.15 17.74 20.34
CA SER A 401 -8.97 17.95 21.78
C SER A 401 -10.22 17.63 22.62
N CYS A 402 -11.42 17.59 22.02
CA CYS A 402 -12.65 17.22 22.72
C CYS A 402 -12.56 15.81 23.35
N VAL A 403 -11.82 14.89 22.74
CA VAL A 403 -11.63 13.51 23.24
C VAL A 403 -10.79 13.48 24.53
N PRO A 404 -9.51 13.91 24.53
CA PRO A 404 -8.71 13.85 25.75
C PRO A 404 -9.25 14.75 26.87
N VAL A 405 -9.89 15.87 26.55
CA VAL A 405 -10.56 16.70 27.56
C VAL A 405 -11.70 15.95 28.23
N ALA A 406 -12.54 15.24 27.45
CA ALA A 406 -13.61 14.44 28.01
C ALA A 406 -13.10 13.23 28.81
N LEU A 407 -12.00 12.58 28.37
CA LEU A 407 -11.38 11.47 29.12
C LEU A 407 -10.78 11.94 30.46
N ALA A 408 -10.29 13.17 30.52
CA ALA A 408 -9.69 13.75 31.72
C ALA A 408 -10.70 14.04 32.85
N GLU A 409 -11.99 14.09 32.55
CA GLU A 409 -13.02 14.34 33.54
C GLU A 409 -12.97 13.32 34.69
N GLY A 410 -12.88 13.81 35.94
CA GLY A 410 -12.85 12.99 37.15
C GLY A 410 -11.49 12.36 37.50
N LEU A 411 -10.44 12.65 36.74
CA LEU A 411 -9.08 12.18 37.03
C LEU A 411 -8.27 13.21 37.83
N ASP A 412 -7.37 12.74 38.70
CA ASP A 412 -6.39 13.58 39.39
C ASP A 412 -5.18 13.81 38.48
N ILE A 413 -5.11 14.99 37.84
CA ILE A 413 -4.07 15.36 36.88
C ILE A 413 -3.28 16.55 37.42
N LYS A 414 -1.96 16.39 37.53
CA LYS A 414 -1.01 17.46 37.87
C LYS A 414 -0.38 17.99 36.59
N LEU A 415 -0.95 19.06 36.05
CA LEU A 415 -0.38 19.82 34.93
C LEU A 415 0.87 20.58 35.38
N ASN A 416 1.65 21.08 34.41
CA ASN A 416 2.91 21.83 34.65
C ASN A 416 3.90 21.10 35.58
N THR A 417 3.86 19.77 35.58
CA THR A 417 4.64 18.90 36.46
C THR A 417 5.54 18.02 35.60
N ALA A 418 6.71 18.55 35.24
CA ALA A 418 7.70 17.83 34.45
C ALA A 418 8.44 16.80 35.33
N VAL A 419 8.21 15.51 35.07
CA VAL A 419 8.95 14.43 35.73
C VAL A 419 10.43 14.52 35.36
N ARG A 420 11.31 14.46 36.37
CA ARG A 420 12.77 14.53 36.22
C ARG A 420 13.48 13.21 36.47
N GLN A 421 12.92 12.37 37.32
CA GLN A 421 13.51 11.09 37.70
C GLN A 421 12.40 10.09 38.00
N VAL A 422 12.58 8.85 37.53
CA VAL A 422 11.76 7.70 37.91
C VAL A 422 12.66 6.75 38.70
N ARG A 423 12.30 6.49 39.96
CA ARG A 423 12.97 5.50 40.80
C ARG A 423 12.00 4.35 40.99
N TYR A 424 12.45 3.13 40.71
CA TYR A 424 11.68 1.91 40.90
C TYR A 424 12.54 0.93 41.72
N THR A 425 11.95 0.34 42.76
CA THR A 425 12.61 -0.64 43.63
C THR A 425 11.69 -1.83 43.88
N ALA A 426 12.20 -2.86 44.56
CA ALA A 426 11.39 -4.01 44.96
C ALA A 426 10.22 -3.63 45.91
N SER A 427 10.30 -2.50 46.60
CA SER A 427 9.30 -2.04 47.58
C SER A 427 8.42 -0.88 47.08
N GLY A 428 8.51 -0.52 45.80
CA GLY A 428 7.83 0.64 45.22
C GLY A 428 8.77 1.76 44.81
#